data_AF-A0A2N7VQ68-F1
#
_entry.id   AF-A0A2N7VQ68-F1
#
_cell.length_a   1.000
_cell.length_b   1.000
_cell.length_c   1.000
_cell.angle_alpha   90.00
_cell.angle_beta   90.00
_cell.angle_gamma   90.00
#
_symmetry.space_group_name_H-M   'P 1'
#
loop_
_entity.id
_entity.type
_entity.pdbx_description
1 polymer ?
#
loop_
_entity_poly.entity_id
_entity_poly.type
_entity_poly.pdbx_seq_one_letter_code
_entity_poly.pdbx_strand_id
1 'polypeptide(L)'
;MRTVYLAWFLQEDGYGNEPVRHFKTAEHAVEAALKLAHSANEWVLAEDAVPVFEGLLALHDAQLAIVPLHKIISAERRLRQFLAGTASSPVPDVDPTA
;
A
#
# COMPACT_ATOMS: atom_id res chain seq x y z
N MET A 1 -0.63 -2.84 6.13
CA MET A 1 0.16 -3.01 4.89
C MET A 1 -0.49 -3.90 3.84
N ARG A 2 -1.09 -5.05 4.16
CA ARG A 2 -1.75 -5.92 3.15
C ARG A 2 -2.70 -5.14 2.23
N THR A 3 -3.62 -4.37 2.82
CA THR A 3 -4.63 -3.58 2.10
C THR A 3 -4.00 -2.55 1.16
N VAL A 4 -2.98 -1.84 1.61
CA VAL A 4 -2.24 -0.84 0.81
C VAL A 4 -1.61 -1.50 -0.43
N TYR A 5 -0.97 -2.65 -0.28
CA TYR A 5 -0.39 -3.38 -1.42
C TYR A 5 -1.45 -3.96 -2.36
N LEU A 6 -2.59 -4.42 -1.84
CA LEU A 6 -3.71 -4.84 -2.69
C LEU A 6 -4.25 -3.67 -3.50
N ALA A 7 -4.42 -2.51 -2.86
CA ALA A 7 -4.87 -1.30 -3.54
C ALA A 7 -3.90 -0.86 -4.63
N TRP A 8 -2.59 -0.97 -4.38
CA TRP A 8 -1.54 -0.74 -5.37
C TRP A 8 -1.67 -1.67 -6.58
N PHE A 9 -1.73 -2.98 -6.37
CA PHE A 9 -1.82 -3.95 -7.48
C PHE A 9 -3.11 -3.80 -8.30
N LEU A 10 -4.21 -3.40 -7.66
CA LEU A 10 -5.46 -3.11 -8.36
C LEU A 10 -5.37 -1.78 -9.13
N GLN A 11 -4.70 -0.78 -8.58
CA GLN A 11 -4.44 0.48 -9.29
C GLN A 11 -3.56 0.27 -10.52
N GLU A 12 -2.51 -0.56 -10.45
CA GLU A 12 -1.71 -0.95 -11.62
C GLU A 12 -2.56 -1.63 -12.71
N ASP A 13 -3.62 -2.34 -12.32
CA ASP A 13 -4.58 -2.96 -13.22
C ASP A 13 -5.65 -1.97 -13.73
N GLY A 14 -5.54 -0.68 -13.40
CA GLY A 14 -6.41 0.42 -13.86
C GLY A 14 -7.55 0.80 -12.93
N TYR A 15 -7.60 0.24 -11.71
CA TYR A 15 -8.68 0.48 -10.75
C TYR A 15 -8.28 1.46 -9.66
N GLY A 16 -7.86 2.67 -10.04
CA GLY A 16 -7.43 3.67 -9.07
C GLY A 16 -6.56 4.73 -9.71
N ASN A 17 -6.35 5.82 -9.00
CA ASN A 17 -5.50 6.91 -9.45
C ASN A 17 -4.92 7.71 -8.26
N GLU A 18 -4.62 7.03 -7.15
CA GLU A 18 -3.90 7.66 -6.05
C GLU A 18 -2.43 7.89 -6.45
N PRO A 19 -1.83 9.04 -6.12
CA PRO A 19 -0.41 9.27 -6.36
C PRO A 19 0.48 8.17 -5.76
N VAL A 20 1.51 7.71 -6.49
CA VAL A 20 2.43 6.67 -5.99
C VAL A 20 3.09 7.09 -4.69
N ARG A 21 3.38 8.40 -4.57
CA ARG A 21 3.92 8.97 -3.33
C ARG A 21 3.09 8.65 -2.09
N HIS A 22 1.76 8.48 -2.19
CA HIS A 22 0.92 8.14 -1.04
C HIS A 22 1.20 6.71 -0.56
N PHE A 23 1.36 5.76 -1.48
CA PHE A 23 1.78 4.40 -1.16
C PHE A 23 3.17 4.38 -0.51
N LYS A 24 4.12 5.17 -1.03
CA LYS A 24 5.47 5.30 -0.45
C LYS A 24 5.47 5.93 0.93
N THR A 25 4.71 7.00 1.14
CA THR A 25 4.56 7.61 2.46
C THR A 25 4.02 6.59 3.47
N ALA A 26 3.04 5.77 3.09
CA ALA A 26 2.53 4.70 3.95
C ALA A 26 3.59 3.63 4.28
N GLU A 27 4.42 3.22 3.31
CA GLU A 27 5.55 2.30 3.55
C GLU A 27 6.55 2.88 4.57
N HIS A 28 7.02 4.11 4.32
CA HIS A 28 7.98 4.77 5.19
C HIS A 28 7.42 5.02 6.60
N ALA A 29 6.15 5.39 6.72
CA ALA A 29 5.52 5.62 8.02
C ALA A 29 5.46 4.34 8.86
N VAL A 30 5.17 3.19 8.26
CA VAL A 30 5.20 1.90 8.97
C VAL A 30 6.63 1.49 9.33
N GLU A 31 7.60 1.71 8.44
CA GLU A 31 9.01 1.46 8.75
C GLU A 31 9.49 2.31 9.93
N ALA A 32 9.12 3.59 9.96
CA ALA A 32 9.42 4.50 11.06
C ALA A 32 8.76 4.05 12.37
N ALA A 33 7.48 3.66 12.33
CA ALA A 33 6.76 3.13 13.50
C ALA A 33 7.42 1.84 14.04
N LEU A 34 7.89 0.95 13.15
CA LEU A 34 8.61 -0.27 13.56
C LEU A 34 9.96 0.06 14.21
N LYS A 35 10.71 1.02 13.67
CA LYS A 35 11.98 1.49 14.27
C LYS A 35 11.75 2.09 15.66
N LEU A 36 10.69 2.88 15.83
CA LEU A 36 10.32 3.46 17.12
C LEU A 36 9.88 2.38 18.11
N ALA A 37 9.05 1.43 17.68
CA ALA A 37 8.65 0.30 18.51
C ALA A 37 9.85 -0.54 18.97
N HIS A 38 10.83 -0.74 18.09
CA HIS A 38 12.04 -1.49 18.44
C HIS A 38 12.94 -0.73 19.44
N SER A 39 13.07 0.58 19.31
CA SER A 39 14.01 1.39 20.11
C SER A 39 13.43 1.93 21.42
N ALA A 40 12.15 2.31 21.41
CA ALA A 40 11.46 2.96 22.53
C ALA A 40 10.29 2.15 23.09
N ASN A 41 9.94 1.00 22.48
CA ASN A 41 8.75 0.23 22.81
C ASN A 41 7.43 1.04 22.64
N GLU A 42 7.47 2.04 21.77
CA GLU A 42 6.32 2.90 21.45
C GLU A 42 5.75 2.53 20.08
N TRP A 43 4.44 2.33 20.02
CA TRP A 43 3.72 1.99 18.80
C TRP A 43 2.93 3.19 18.30
N VAL A 44 3.63 4.12 17.66
CA VAL A 44 3.04 5.38 17.18
C VAL A 44 3.27 5.49 15.68
N LEU A 45 2.18 5.76 14.96
CA LEU A 45 2.23 6.17 13.56
C LEU A 45 2.33 7.70 13.50
N ALA A 46 3.14 8.22 12.58
CA ALA A 46 3.27 9.66 12.40
C ALA A 46 1.90 10.30 12.04
N GLU A 47 1.56 11.42 12.65
CA GLU A 47 0.26 12.08 12.50
C GLU A 47 0.00 12.51 11.05
N ASP A 48 1.04 12.94 10.35
CA ASP A 48 1.00 13.33 8.94
C ASP A 48 0.78 12.13 7.98
N ALA A 49 1.04 10.90 8.44
CA ALA A 49 0.76 9.70 7.67
C ALA A 49 -0.72 9.26 7.78
N VAL A 50 -1.46 9.69 8.81
CA VAL A 50 -2.85 9.26 9.03
C VAL A 50 -3.76 9.58 7.83
N PRO A 51 -3.78 10.82 7.29
CA PRO A 51 -4.62 11.14 6.12
C PRO A 51 -4.26 10.32 4.88
N VAL A 52 -2.99 9.93 4.74
CA VAL A 52 -2.53 9.08 3.64
C VAL A 52 -3.13 7.68 3.77
N PHE A 53 -3.15 7.10 4.97
CA PHE A 53 -3.81 5.81 5.20
C PHE A 53 -5.32 5.89 4.96
N GLU A 54 -5.98 6.96 5.38
CA GLU A 54 -7.41 7.16 5.11
C GLU A 54 -7.71 7.18 3.61
N GLY A 55 -6.92 7.92 2.83
CA GLY A 55 -7.07 7.95 1.37
C GLY A 55 -6.87 6.58 0.71
N LEU A 56 -5.83 5.85 1.12
CA LEU A 56 -5.56 4.51 0.59
C LEU A 56 -6.61 3.48 0.98
N LEU A 57 -7.20 3.59 2.17
CA LEU A 57 -8.31 2.74 2.60
C LEU A 57 -9.59 3.06 1.83
N ALA A 58 -9.91 4.33 1.65
CA ALA A 58 -11.05 4.76 0.84
C ALA A 58 -10.92 4.33 -0.62
N LEU A 59 -9.71 4.41 -1.20
CA LEU A 59 -9.41 3.86 -2.52
C LEU A 59 -9.72 2.36 -2.57
N HIS A 60 -9.26 1.59 -1.58
CA HIS A 60 -9.49 0.15 -1.55
C HIS A 60 -10.98 -0.20 -1.46
N ASP A 61 -11.74 0.52 -0.64
CA ASP A 61 -13.18 0.33 -0.53
C ASP A 61 -13.89 0.62 -1.85
N ALA A 62 -13.49 1.70 -2.55
CA ALA A 62 -14.01 2.03 -3.86
C ALA A 62 -13.65 0.97 -4.93
N GLN A 63 -12.44 0.42 -4.87
CA GLN A 63 -12.03 -0.69 -5.72
C GLN A 63 -12.90 -1.92 -5.51
N LEU A 64 -13.15 -2.32 -4.27
CA LEU A 64 -13.98 -3.50 -3.98
C LEU A 64 -15.41 -3.39 -4.50
N ALA A 65 -15.93 -2.17 -4.68
CA ALA A 65 -17.25 -1.95 -5.24
C ALA A 65 -17.33 -2.21 -6.76
N ILE A 66 -16.22 -2.13 -7.50
CA ILE A 66 -16.21 -2.15 -8.98
C ILE A 66 -15.33 -3.25 -9.59
N VAL A 67 -14.33 -3.75 -8.86
CA VAL A 67 -13.30 -4.64 -9.40
C VAL A 67 -13.88 -6.05 -9.59
N PRO A 68 -13.70 -6.69 -10.77
CA PRO A 68 -14.07 -8.08 -10.96
C PRO A 68 -13.29 -9.02 -10.02
N LEU A 69 -13.96 -10.03 -9.46
CA LEU A 69 -13.35 -10.96 -8.49
C LEU A 69 -12.03 -11.60 -8.97
N HIS A 70 -11.92 -11.94 -10.27
CA HIS A 70 -10.71 -12.54 -10.82
C HIS A 70 -9.49 -11.60 -10.76
N LYS A 71 -9.71 -10.28 -10.80
CA LYS A 71 -8.66 -9.27 -10.62
C LYS A 71 -8.21 -9.19 -9.16
N ILE A 72 -9.15 -9.26 -8.20
CA ILE A 72 -8.84 -9.34 -6.77
C ILE A 72 -7.98 -10.57 -6.48
N ILE A 73 -8.38 -11.75 -6.97
CA ILE A 73 -7.63 -13.01 -6.79
C ILE A 73 -6.20 -12.88 -7.38
N SER A 74 -6.07 -12.23 -8.54
CA SER A 74 -4.76 -11.98 -9.17
C SER A 74 -3.88 -11.06 -8.31
N ALA A 75 -4.43 -9.95 -7.80
CA ALA A 75 -3.74 -9.03 -6.90
C ALA A 75 -3.29 -9.73 -5.61
N GLU A 76 -4.13 -10.57 -5.02
CA GLU A 76 -3.75 -11.37 -3.85
C GLU A 76 -2.61 -12.36 -4.14
N ARG A 77 -2.61 -12.97 -5.32
CA ARG A 77 -1.52 -13.86 -5.75
C ARG A 77 -0.20 -13.09 -5.88
N ARG A 78 -0.23 -11.89 -6.48
CA ARG A 78 0.94 -10.99 -6.57
C ARG A 78 1.46 -10.64 -5.17
N LEU A 79 0.56 -10.31 -4.25
CA LEU A 79 0.91 -10.02 -2.86
C LEU A 79 1.55 -11.23 -2.16
N ARG A 80 1.01 -12.43 -2.30
CA ARG A 80 1.60 -13.64 -1.71
C ARG A 80 3.00 -13.91 -2.26
N GLN A 81 3.20 -13.73 -3.57
CA GLN A 81 4.51 -13.90 -4.19
C GLN A 81 5.52 -12.88 -3.66
N PHE A 82 5.10 -11.62 -3.52
CA PHE A 82 5.93 -10.57 -2.92
C PHE A 82 6.32 -10.92 -1.47
N LEU A 83 5.35 -11.27 -0.63
CA LEU A 83 5.59 -11.60 0.79
C LEU A 83 6.44 -12.87 0.99
N ALA A 84 6.45 -13.79 0.03
CA ALA A 84 7.25 -15.01 0.07
C ALA A 84 8.69 -14.82 -0.44
N GLY A 85 8.98 -13.70 -1.12
CA GLY A 85 10.28 -13.41 -1.70
C GLY A 85 11.12 -12.43 -0.87
N THR A 86 12.33 -12.16 -1.34
CA THR A 86 13.20 -11.07 -0.86
C THR A 86 13.20 -9.88 -1.85
N ALA A 87 12.14 -9.74 -2.64
CA ALA A 87 12.04 -8.68 -3.64
C ALA A 87 11.90 -7.31 -2.97
N SER A 88 12.41 -6.28 -3.64
CA SER A 88 12.14 -4.88 -3.28
C SER A 88 10.65 -4.57 -3.32
N SER A 89 10.25 -3.46 -2.68
CA SER A 89 8.87 -2.99 -2.71
C SER A 89 8.32 -2.95 -4.14
N PRO A 90 7.08 -3.43 -4.38
CA PRO A 90 6.43 -3.36 -5.69
C PRO A 90 6.01 -1.93 -6.07
N VAL A 91 5.99 -1.01 -5.10
CA VAL A 91 5.67 0.41 -5.34
C VAL A 91 6.97 1.10 -5.81
N PRO A 92 6.99 1.82 -6.93
CA PRO A 92 8.16 2.54 -7.39
C PRO A 92 8.43 3.79 -6.54
N ASP A 93 9.68 4.24 -6.46
CA ASP A 93 10.07 5.44 -5.69
C ASP A 93 9.67 6.76 -6.36
N VAL A 94 9.28 6.71 -7.63
CA VAL A 94 8.82 7.86 -8.43
C VAL A 94 7.54 7.47 -9.16
N ASP A 95 6.60 8.41 -9.29
CA ASP A 95 5.42 8.22 -10.14
C ASP A 95 5.90 7.82 -11.56
N PRO A 96 5.50 6.65 -12.10
CA PRO A 96 5.78 6.35 -13.49
C PRO A 96 5.05 7.42 -14.31
N THR A 97 5.84 8.21 -15.05
CA THR A 97 5.42 9.40 -15.81
C THR A 97 4.06 9.24 -16.46
N ALA A 98 3.19 10.23 -16.22
CA ALA A 98 1.89 10.45 -16.86
C ALA A 98 1.93 10.43 -18.39
#